data_AF-A0A2V9Z1T1-F1
#
_entry.id   AF-A0A2V9Z1T1-F1
#
_cell.length_a   1.000
_cell.length_b   1.000
_cell.length_c   1.000
_cell.angle_alpha   90.00
_cell.angle_beta   90.00
_cell.angle_gamma   90.00
#
_symmetry.space_group_name_H-M   'P 1'
#
loop_
_entity.id
_entity.type
_entity.pdbx_description
1 polymer ?
#
loop_
_entity_poly.entity_id
_entity_poly.type
_entity_poly.pdbx_seq_one_letter_code
_entity_poly.pdbx_strand_id
1 'polypeptide(L)'
;MDYLLKTEPSEYSFADLARDQETIWDGVTNPVALKHLRQMKPGERLVIYETGNHKSVVGTASVVSVDAKDPRNPRVKIKAGKPIAQPVNLAEIKANKLFADSPLVRQGRLSVVALTTAQYRLLTGD
;
A
#
# COMPACT_ATOMS: atom_id res chain seq x y z
N MET A 1 10.28 0.57 7.73
CA MET A 1 9.92 1.45 6.61
C MET A 1 8.42 1.33 6.41
N ASP A 2 7.77 2.33 5.82
CA ASP A 2 6.33 2.32 5.60
C ASP A 2 6.05 2.26 4.10
N TYR A 3 4.99 1.55 3.71
CA TYR A 3 4.63 1.39 2.30
C TYR A 3 3.14 1.62 2.06
N LEU A 4 2.80 2.02 0.85
CA LEU A 4 1.44 2.03 0.32
C LEU A 4 1.32 0.98 -0.77
N LEU A 5 0.27 0.16 -0.66
CA LEU A 5 -0.08 -0.90 -1.61
C LEU A 5 -1.34 -0.49 -2.37
N LYS A 6 -1.28 -0.48 -3.70
CA LYS A 6 -2.43 -0.20 -4.57
C LYS A 6 -3.15 -1.50 -4.92
N THR A 7 -4.48 -1.47 -4.87
CA THR A 7 -5.36 -2.54 -5.36
C THR A 7 -6.55 -1.97 -6.11
N GLU A 8 -7.12 -2.74 -7.03
CA GLU A 8 -8.41 -2.42 -7.64
C GLU A 8 -9.55 -3.09 -6.85
N PRO A 9 -10.56 -2.35 -6.37
CA PRO A 9 -11.65 -2.92 -5.56
C PRO A 9 -12.41 -4.06 -6.25
N SER A 10 -12.45 -4.06 -7.59
CA SER A 10 -13.07 -5.13 -8.38
C SER A 10 -12.28 -6.44 -8.39
N GLU A 11 -11.00 -6.40 -8.03
CA GLU A 11 -10.14 -7.59 -7.92
C GLU A 11 -10.01 -8.03 -6.46
N TYR A 12 -9.63 -7.09 -5.58
CA TYR A 12 -9.49 -7.34 -4.14
C TYR A 12 -9.56 -6.03 -3.36
N SER A 13 -10.69 -5.77 -2.71
CA SER A 13 -10.92 -4.52 -1.95
C SER A 13 -10.29 -4.56 -0.55
N PHE A 14 -10.20 -3.40 0.11
CA PHE A 14 -9.86 -3.39 1.53
C PHE A 14 -10.93 -4.08 2.38
N ALA A 15 -12.20 -4.06 1.96
CA ALA A 15 -13.27 -4.77 2.65
C ALA A 15 -13.05 -6.30 2.58
N ASP A 16 -12.54 -6.82 1.46
CA ASP A 16 -12.13 -8.22 1.34
C ASP A 16 -10.97 -8.53 2.28
N LEU A 17 -9.92 -7.70 2.29
CA LEU A 17 -8.80 -7.87 3.22
C LEU A 17 -9.28 -7.85 4.69
N ALA A 18 -10.18 -6.93 5.04
CA ALA A 18 -10.74 -6.84 6.38
C ALA A 18 -11.61 -8.05 6.74
N ARG A 19 -12.34 -8.64 5.79
CA ARG A 19 -13.08 -9.89 6.00
C ARG A 19 -12.12 -11.07 6.20
N ASP A 20 -11.12 -11.19 5.34
CA ASP A 20 -10.21 -12.33 5.30
C ASP A 20 -9.14 -12.27 6.40
N GLN A 21 -8.94 -11.09 7.01
CA GLN A 21 -7.97 -10.75 8.05
C GLN A 21 -6.51 -10.82 7.62
N GLU A 22 -6.13 -11.80 6.80
CA GLU A 22 -4.80 -11.95 6.22
C GLU A 22 -4.90 -12.42 4.76
N THR A 23 -3.94 -11.98 3.95
CA THR A 23 -3.82 -12.45 2.56
C THR A 23 -2.35 -12.50 2.13
N ILE A 24 -2.09 -13.15 1.00
CA ILE A 24 -0.83 -13.02 0.28
C ILE A 24 -0.97 -11.88 -0.72
N TRP A 25 -0.12 -10.88 -0.59
CA TRP A 25 0.01 -9.82 -1.57
C TRP A 25 0.90 -10.29 -2.72
N ASP A 26 0.28 -10.54 -3.87
CA ASP A 26 0.92 -11.00 -5.10
C ASP A 26 0.45 -10.17 -6.32
N GLY A 27 0.59 -10.70 -7.54
CA GLY A 27 0.16 -10.03 -8.79
C GLY A 27 1.01 -8.82 -9.23
N VAL A 28 2.05 -8.47 -8.47
CA VAL A 28 2.91 -7.31 -8.76
C VAL A 28 3.96 -7.66 -9.82
N THR A 29 4.00 -6.90 -10.91
CA THR A 29 4.95 -7.13 -12.02
C THR A 29 5.99 -6.03 -12.20
N ASN A 30 5.75 -4.83 -11.66
CA ASN A 30 6.67 -3.70 -11.80
C ASN A 30 8.00 -3.98 -11.04
N PRO A 31 9.18 -3.89 -11.70
CA PRO A 31 10.46 -4.22 -11.06
C PRO A 31 10.80 -3.43 -9.79
N VAL A 32 10.41 -2.15 -9.72
CA VAL A 32 10.61 -1.30 -8.53
C VAL A 32 9.69 -1.74 -7.41
N ALA A 33 8.42 -2.02 -7.73
CA ALA A 33 7.45 -2.53 -6.76
C ALA A 33 7.87 -3.91 -6.21
N LEU A 34 8.30 -4.81 -7.08
CA LEU A 34 8.87 -6.11 -6.72
C LEU A 34 10.08 -5.95 -5.79
N LYS A 35 10.97 -4.99 -6.05
CA LYS A 35 12.10 -4.68 -5.17
C LYS A 35 11.62 -4.23 -3.79
N HIS A 36 10.61 -3.35 -3.70
CA HIS A 36 10.05 -2.92 -2.43
C HIS A 36 9.46 -4.10 -1.64
N LEU A 37 8.67 -4.98 -2.28
CA LEU A 37 8.11 -6.17 -1.62
C LEU A 37 9.20 -7.08 -1.02
N ARG A 38 10.29 -7.32 -1.76
CA ARG A 38 11.42 -8.13 -1.27
C ARG A 38 12.18 -7.50 -0.10
N GLN A 39 12.11 -6.17 0.03
CA GLN A 39 12.81 -5.43 1.08
C GLN A 39 11.99 -5.30 2.37
N MET A 40 10.71 -5.65 2.32
CA MET A 40 9.83 -5.57 3.48
C MET A 40 10.26 -6.51 4.60
N LYS A 41 9.86 -6.18 5.83
CA LYS A 41 10.11 -6.99 7.03
C LYS A 41 8.83 -7.18 7.84
N PRO A 42 8.68 -8.30 8.55
CA PRO A 42 7.59 -8.48 9.51
C PRO A 42 7.46 -7.29 10.47
N GLY A 43 6.23 -6.84 10.70
CA GLY A 43 5.89 -5.69 11.54
C GLY A 43 5.95 -4.33 10.84
N GLU A 44 6.44 -4.25 9.60
CA GLU A 44 6.38 -2.99 8.84
C GLU A 44 4.94 -2.59 8.51
N ARG A 45 4.69 -1.29 8.53
CA ARG A 45 3.35 -0.72 8.40
C ARG A 45 3.02 -0.46 6.95
N LEU A 46 1.76 -0.72 6.63
CA LEU A 46 1.24 -0.63 5.28
C LEU A 46 -0.01 0.26 5.27
N VAL A 47 -0.22 0.92 4.14
CA VAL A 47 -1.43 1.65 3.79
C VAL A 47 -2.04 0.99 2.56
N ILE A 48 -3.34 0.71 2.59
CA ILE A 48 -4.07 0.19 1.44
C ILE A 48 -4.72 1.36 0.70
N TYR A 49 -4.41 1.45 -0.58
CA TYR A 49 -4.93 2.45 -1.49
C TYR A 49 -5.74 1.76 -2.57
N GLU A 50 -7.01 2.11 -2.67
CA GLU A 50 -7.84 1.67 -3.77
C GLU A 50 -7.62 2.58 -4.97
N THR A 51 -7.57 1.98 -6.16
CA THR A 51 -7.43 2.68 -7.44
C THR A 51 -8.58 2.38 -8.40
N GLY A 52 -8.48 2.86 -9.64
CA GLY A 52 -9.58 2.82 -10.60
C GLY A 52 -10.59 3.93 -10.33
N ASN A 53 -11.84 3.56 -10.01
CA ASN A 53 -12.95 4.50 -9.81
C ASN A 53 -12.87 5.23 -8.46
N HIS A 54 -12.35 4.56 -7.43
CA HIS A 54 -12.11 5.14 -6.10
C HIS A 54 -10.61 5.26 -5.92
N LYS A 55 -10.09 6.49 -5.88
CA LYS A 55 -8.65 6.79 -5.81
C LYS A 55 -8.31 7.36 -4.45
N SER A 56 -8.24 6.49 -3.45
CA SER A 56 -8.16 6.89 -2.05
C SER A 56 -7.44 5.88 -1.18
N VAL A 57 -6.82 6.39 -0.12
CA VAL A 57 -6.40 5.59 1.03
C VAL A 57 -7.63 5.15 1.82
N VAL A 58 -7.78 3.86 2.06
CA VAL A 58 -9.01 3.27 2.65
C VAL A 58 -8.76 2.51 3.94
N GLY A 59 -7.52 2.07 4.20
CA GLY A 59 -7.22 1.24 5.35
C GLY A 59 -5.73 1.10 5.63
N THR A 60 -5.43 0.52 6.78
CA THR A 60 -4.07 0.16 7.19
C THR A 60 -3.88 -1.35 7.13
N ALA A 61 -2.63 -1.78 7.06
CA ALA A 61 -2.24 -3.17 7.16
C ALA A 61 -0.82 -3.28 7.76
N SER A 62 -0.36 -4.51 7.99
CA SER A 62 1.02 -4.77 8.42
C SER A 62 1.59 -6.02 7.75
N VAL A 63 2.90 -6.06 7.58
CA VAL A 63 3.60 -7.24 7.03
C VAL A 63 3.67 -8.32 8.11
N VAL A 64 3.21 -9.53 7.77
CA VAL A 64 3.33 -10.72 8.63
C VAL A 64 4.60 -11.49 8.30
N SER A 65 4.83 -11.76 7.01
CA SER A 65 6.00 -12.52 6.55
C SER A 65 6.30 -12.24 5.09
N VAL A 66 7.54 -12.46 4.66
CA VAL A 66 8.00 -12.28 3.28
C VAL A 66 8.68 -13.55 2.80
N ASP A 67 8.18 -14.16 1.72
CA ASP A 67 8.91 -15.17 0.94
C ASP A 67 9.37 -14.55 -0.38
N ALA A 68 10.67 -14.30 -0.49
CA ALA A 68 11.30 -13.66 -1.64
C ALA A 68 12.20 -14.62 -2.45
N LYS A 69 12.01 -15.95 -2.31
CA LYS A 69 12.81 -16.96 -3.03
C LYS A 69 12.73 -16.83 -4.54
N ASP A 70 11.54 -16.52 -5.06
CA ASP A 70 11.36 -16.10 -6.45
C ASP A 70 11.40 -14.57 -6.53
N PRO A 71 12.45 -13.97 -7.10
CA PRO A 71 12.54 -12.52 -7.22
C PRO A 71 11.44 -11.92 -8.10
N ARG A 72 10.86 -12.69 -9.03
CA ARG A 72 9.80 -12.22 -9.93
C ARG A 72 8.40 -12.35 -9.32
N ASN A 73 8.27 -13.11 -8.24
CA ASN A 73 7.01 -13.33 -7.55
C ASN A 73 7.20 -13.44 -6.01
N PRO A 74 7.64 -12.37 -5.34
CA PRO A 74 7.74 -12.35 -3.89
C PRO A 74 6.35 -12.42 -3.28
N ARG A 75 6.16 -13.34 -2.34
CA ARG A 75 4.89 -13.55 -1.64
C ARG A 75 4.96 -12.87 -0.28
N VAL A 76 4.29 -11.73 -0.15
CA VAL A 76 4.24 -10.98 1.11
C VAL A 76 2.92 -11.27 1.80
N LYS A 77 2.94 -11.96 2.93
CA LYS A 77 1.73 -12.09 3.76
C LYS A 77 1.49 -10.78 4.50
N ILE A 78 0.28 -10.25 4.37
CA ILE A 78 -0.14 -9.04 5.08
C ILE A 78 -1.36 -9.33 5.95
N LYS A 79 -1.51 -8.54 7.01
CA LYS A 79 -2.66 -8.57 7.92
C LYS A 79 -3.41 -7.26 7.88
N ALA A 80 -4.73 -7.33 7.83
CA ALA A 80 -5.62 -6.19 7.90
C ALA A 80 -5.41 -5.40 9.20
N GLY A 81 -5.34 -4.08 9.07
CA GLY A 81 -5.37 -3.13 10.17
C GLY A 81 -6.77 -2.51 10.31
N LYS A 82 -6.80 -1.23 10.70
CA LYS A 82 -8.03 -0.45 10.84
C LYS A 82 -8.44 0.21 9.51
N PRO A 83 -9.75 0.36 9.24
CA PRO A 83 -10.23 1.25 8.17
C PRO A 83 -9.85 2.71 8.47
N ILE A 84 -9.65 3.48 7.42
CA ILE A 84 -9.48 4.94 7.52
C ILE A 84 -10.86 5.59 7.44
N ALA A 85 -11.27 6.25 8.53
CA ALA A 85 -12.61 6.83 8.67
C ALA A 85 -12.89 7.97 7.67
N GLN A 86 -11.86 8.74 7.32
CA GLN A 86 -11.93 9.78 6.30
C GLN A 86 -10.93 9.45 5.19
N PRO A 87 -11.37 8.79 4.10
CA PRO A 87 -10.49 8.38 3.01
C PRO A 87 -9.76 9.59 2.42
N VAL A 88 -8.42 9.53 2.37
CA VAL A 88 -7.61 10.58 1.76
C VAL A 88 -7.52 10.31 0.26
N ASN A 89 -8.10 11.18 -0.55
CA ASN A 89 -8.17 10.99 -2.00
C ASN A 89 -6.94 11.53 -2.73
N LEU A 90 -6.75 11.11 -3.99
CA LEU A 90 -5.58 11.50 -4.77
C LEU A 90 -5.44 13.02 -4.99
N ALA A 91 -6.55 13.76 -5.06
CA ALA A 91 -6.49 15.21 -5.24
C ALA A 91 -5.93 15.90 -3.99
N GLU A 92 -6.35 15.47 -2.80
CA GLU A 92 -5.82 15.94 -1.51
C GLU A 92 -4.32 15.61 -1.37
N ILE A 93 -3.93 14.38 -1.73
CA ILE A 93 -2.53 13.96 -1.73
C ILE A 93 -1.70 14.86 -2.64
N LYS A 94 -2.16 15.14 -3.86
CA LYS A 94 -1.46 15.98 -4.84
C LYS A 94 -1.36 17.45 -4.41
N ALA A 95 -2.37 17.97 -3.70
CA ALA A 95 -2.37 19.33 -3.19
C ALA A 95 -1.40 19.52 -2.01
N ASN A 96 -1.01 18.43 -1.34
CA ASN A 96 -0.15 18.49 -0.18
C ASN A 96 1.35 18.49 -0.55
N LYS A 97 2.08 19.53 -0.15
CA LYS A 97 3.52 19.69 -0.41
C LYS A 97 4.37 18.52 0.09
N LEU A 98 3.92 17.79 1.11
CA LEU A 98 4.61 16.61 1.63
C LEU A 98 4.73 15.47 0.59
N PHE A 99 3.87 15.48 -0.42
CA PHE A 99 3.83 14.47 -1.48
C PHE A 99 4.36 14.99 -2.82
N ALA A 100 4.84 16.24 -2.91
CA ALA A 100 5.31 16.84 -4.16
C ALA A 100 6.36 15.96 -4.88
N ASP A 101 7.28 15.38 -4.12
CA ASP A 101 8.31 14.46 -4.62
C ASP A 101 8.01 12.98 -4.37
N SER A 102 6.82 12.66 -3.83
CA SER A 102 6.46 11.28 -3.54
C SER A 102 6.35 10.45 -4.83
N PRO A 103 6.86 9.21 -4.85
CA PRO A 103 6.61 8.29 -5.96
C PRO A 103 5.12 8.04 -6.18
N LEU A 104 4.27 8.22 -5.15
CA LEU A 104 2.81 8.12 -5.30
C LEU A 104 2.25 9.11 -6.32
N VAL A 105 2.78 10.33 -6.32
CA VAL A 105 2.36 11.43 -7.22
C VAL A 105 3.14 11.36 -8.54
N ARG A 106 4.46 11.14 -8.48
CA ARG A 106 5.34 11.20 -9.66
C ARG A 106 5.33 9.92 -10.50
N GLN A 107 4.94 8.77 -9.94
CA GLN A 107 4.94 7.46 -10.60
C GLN A 107 3.58 6.78 -10.49
N GLY A 108 2.60 7.25 -11.26
CA GLY A 108 1.21 6.76 -11.19
C GLY A 108 1.04 5.24 -11.34
N ARG A 109 1.90 4.60 -12.15
CA ARG A 109 1.90 3.15 -12.42
C ARG A 109 2.62 2.31 -11.36
N LEU A 110 3.25 2.91 -10.35
CA LEU A 110 3.90 2.18 -9.27
C LEU A 110 2.84 1.74 -8.25
N SER A 111 2.71 0.42 -8.02
CA SER A 111 1.70 -0.17 -7.13
C SER A 111 2.17 -0.39 -5.69
N VAL A 112 3.48 -0.46 -5.47
CA VAL A 112 4.08 -0.57 -4.13
C VAL A 112 4.99 0.63 -3.93
N VAL A 113 4.54 1.58 -3.11
CA VAL A 113 5.14 2.91 -2.97
C VAL A 113 5.76 3.02 -1.59
N ALA A 114 7.05 3.37 -1.52
CA ALA A 114 7.68 3.71 -0.26
C ALA A 114 7.13 5.04 0.28
N LEU A 115 6.84 5.09 1.59
CA LEU A 115 6.39 6.28 2.29
C LEU A 115 7.45 6.72 3.30
N THR A 116 7.54 8.03 3.52
CA THR A 116 8.20 8.57 4.70
C THR A 116 7.26 8.45 5.92
N THR A 117 7.82 8.47 7.13
CA THR A 117 7.02 8.44 8.36
C THR A 117 5.98 9.57 8.41
N ALA A 118 6.34 10.77 7.91
CA ALA A 118 5.43 11.90 7.85
C ALA A 118 4.28 11.66 6.85
N GLN A 119 4.57 11.08 5.68
CA GLN A 119 3.54 10.70 4.71
C GLN A 119 2.60 9.65 5.28
N TYR A 120 3.15 8.62 5.95
CA TYR A 120 2.34 7.58 6.60
C TYR A 120 1.38 8.18 7.63
N ARG A 121 1.88 9.01 8.56
CA ARG A 121 1.05 9.65 9.59
C ARG A 121 -0.07 10.49 8.98
N LEU A 122 0.25 11.28 7.95
CA LEU A 122 -0.75 12.09 7.28
C LEU A 122 -1.88 11.26 6.66
N LEU A 123 -1.53 10.13 6.03
CA LEU A 123 -2.52 9.24 5.40
C LEU A 123 -3.36 8.44 6.39
N THR A 124 -2.84 8.21 7.60
CA THR A 124 -3.45 7.31 8.60
C THR A 124 -4.10 8.03 9.77
N GLY A 125 -3.75 9.28 10.02
CA GLY A 125 -4.19 10.04 11.19
C GLY A 125 -3.44 9.68 12.48
N ASP A 126 -2.32 8.96 12.38
CA ASP A 126 -1.40 8.61 13.49
C ASP A 126 -0.53 9.80 13.98
#